data_AF-A0A1G0JIC8-F1
#
_entry.id   AF-A0A1G0JIC8-F1
#
_cell.length_a   1.000
_cell.length_b   1.000
_cell.length_c   1.000
_cell.angle_alpha   90.00
_cell.angle_beta   90.00
_cell.angle_gamma   90.00
#
_symmetry.space_group_name_H-M   'P 1'
#
loop_
_entity.id
_entity.type
_entity.pdbx_description
1 polymer ?
#
loop_
_entity_poly.entity_id
_entity_poly.type
_entity_poly.pdbx_seq_one_letter_code
_entity_poly.pdbx_strand_id
1 'polypeptide(L)'
;MKTQYFTATSLDGFIATEDDSLDWLFPLGDFNNSSYPEFIAGVGALAMGSSTYEWMLRNSEIVSATTGSAWPYTQPTWVFSSRKLPMIAGADIRFVQGDVQPVHAEMRAAAGDKNIWVVGGGDLAGQFHDAGLLDELILQVGSATLGKGKPLFPRRVLSPVLSLTTVRQMGVGMIELRYDIRKGN
;
A
#
# COMPACT_ATOMS: atom_id res chain seq x y z
N MET A 1 17.19 4.30 1.00
CA MET A 1 15.93 3.67 1.45
C MET A 1 14.87 4.74 1.68
N LYS A 2 13.68 4.54 1.11
CA LYS A 2 12.46 5.32 1.35
C LYS A 2 11.38 4.43 1.97
N THR A 3 10.45 5.03 2.70
CA THR A 3 9.15 4.43 3.05
C THR A 3 8.11 4.96 2.07
N GLN A 4 7.48 4.06 1.31
CA GLN A 4 6.64 4.40 0.16
C GLN A 4 5.23 3.84 0.34
N TYR A 5 4.21 4.68 0.15
CA TYR A 5 2.82 4.23 0.02
C TYR A 5 2.48 4.06 -1.45
N PHE A 6 2.52 2.81 -1.94
CA PHE A 6 2.12 2.45 -3.30
C PHE A 6 0.73 1.83 -3.27
N THR A 7 -0.23 2.43 -3.96
CA THR A 7 -1.61 1.93 -4.00
C THR A 7 -2.37 2.38 -5.24
N ALA A 8 -3.47 1.69 -5.55
CA ALA A 8 -4.44 2.13 -6.53
C ALA A 8 -5.62 2.84 -5.85
N THR A 9 -6.22 3.82 -6.52
CA THR A 9 -7.33 4.60 -5.98
C THR A 9 -8.32 5.00 -7.07
N SER A 10 -9.58 5.15 -6.72
CA SER A 10 -10.59 5.76 -7.57
C SER A 10 -10.27 7.24 -7.83
N LEU A 11 -10.87 7.81 -8.88
CA LEU A 11 -10.74 9.22 -9.23
C LEU A 11 -11.12 10.16 -8.07
N ASP A 12 -12.05 9.73 -7.23
CA ASP A 12 -12.56 10.46 -6.06
C ASP A 12 -11.93 10.04 -4.72
N GLY A 13 -10.81 9.30 -4.75
CA GLY A 13 -9.93 9.13 -3.59
C GLY A 13 -10.28 8.00 -2.63
N PHE A 14 -10.85 6.91 -3.13
CA PHE A 14 -11.14 5.69 -2.36
C PHE A 14 -10.29 4.51 -2.86
N ILE A 15 -9.89 3.62 -1.95
CA ILE A 15 -9.05 2.44 -2.27
C ILE A 15 -9.85 1.14 -2.32
N ALA A 16 -11.04 1.14 -1.71
CA ALA A 16 -11.99 0.04 -1.72
C ALA A 16 -13.40 0.58 -1.45
N THR A 17 -14.43 -0.18 -1.83
CA THR A 17 -15.82 0.08 -1.45
C THR A 17 -16.03 -0.11 0.06
N GLU A 18 -17.23 0.21 0.58
CA GLU A 18 -17.46 0.11 2.02
C GLU A 18 -17.34 -1.33 2.58
N ASP A 19 -17.58 -2.32 1.74
CA ASP A 19 -17.49 -3.77 2.00
C ASP A 19 -16.12 -4.38 1.63
N ASP A 20 -15.09 -3.54 1.44
CA ASP A 20 -13.72 -3.94 1.10
C ASP A 20 -13.55 -4.59 -0.29
N SER A 21 -14.48 -4.39 -1.24
CA SER A 21 -14.31 -4.89 -2.61
C SER A 21 -13.34 -4.03 -3.43
N LEU A 22 -12.58 -4.71 -4.31
CA LEU A 22 -11.68 -4.13 -5.30
C LEU A 22 -12.14 -4.40 -6.74
N ASP A 23 -13.33 -4.95 -6.95
CA ASP A 23 -13.79 -5.40 -8.28
C ASP A 23 -13.85 -4.27 -9.31
N TRP A 24 -14.10 -3.04 -8.84
CA TRP A 24 -14.11 -1.84 -9.66
C TRP A 24 -12.76 -1.55 -10.35
N LEU A 25 -11.65 -2.05 -9.79
CA LEU A 25 -10.30 -1.76 -10.25
C LEU A 25 -9.87 -2.69 -11.40
N PHE A 26 -10.27 -3.96 -11.37
CA PHE A 26 -9.79 -4.98 -12.31
C PHE A 26 -10.04 -4.66 -13.80
N PRO A 27 -11.17 -4.02 -14.20
CA PRO A 27 -11.37 -3.64 -15.60
C PRO A 27 -10.48 -2.48 -16.08
N LEU A 28 -9.86 -1.72 -15.18
CA LEU A 28 -9.22 -0.43 -15.51
C LEU A 28 -7.75 -0.55 -15.90
N GLY A 29 -7.07 -1.63 -15.50
CA GLY A 29 -5.64 -1.74 -15.73
C GLY A 29 -5.12 -3.17 -15.65
N ASP A 30 -4.02 -3.39 -16.37
CA ASP A 30 -3.19 -4.57 -16.22
C ASP A 30 -2.04 -4.25 -15.27
N PHE A 31 -2.06 -4.87 -14.08
CA PHE A 31 -1.02 -4.69 -13.07
C PHE A 31 0.37 -5.10 -13.57
N ASN A 32 0.45 -6.06 -14.50
CA ASN A 32 1.73 -6.52 -15.05
C ASN A 32 2.33 -5.51 -16.02
N ASN A 33 1.49 -4.70 -16.68
CA ASN A 33 1.91 -3.59 -17.51
C ASN A 33 1.91 -2.25 -16.75
N SER A 34 2.22 -2.31 -15.46
CA SER A 34 2.33 -1.14 -14.57
C SER A 34 3.77 -0.92 -14.09
N SER A 35 3.98 0.01 -13.15
CA SER A 35 5.31 0.20 -12.52
C SER A 35 5.54 -0.81 -11.40
N TYR A 36 4.52 -1.60 -11.06
CA TYR A 36 4.57 -2.53 -9.95
C TYR A 36 5.74 -3.52 -10.02
N PRO A 37 6.05 -4.17 -11.17
CA PRO A 37 7.18 -5.11 -11.24
C PRO A 37 8.53 -4.47 -10.91
N GLU A 38 8.78 -3.25 -11.40
CA GLU A 38 9.99 -2.50 -11.07
C GLU A 38 9.98 -2.04 -9.61
N PHE A 39 8.84 -1.57 -9.12
CA PHE A 39 8.66 -1.13 -7.75
C PHE A 39 8.94 -2.25 -6.74
N ILE A 40 8.29 -3.41 -6.88
CA ILE A 40 8.39 -4.51 -5.91
C ILE A 40 9.81 -5.10 -5.86
N ALA A 41 10.57 -5.04 -6.96
CA ALA A 41 11.97 -5.46 -6.99
C ALA A 41 12.85 -4.62 -6.04
N GLY A 42 12.52 -3.34 -5.88
CA GLY A 42 13.17 -2.39 -4.98
C GLY A 42 12.68 -2.43 -3.53
N VAL A 43 11.68 -3.25 -3.19
CA VAL A 43 11.09 -3.36 -1.85
C VAL A 43 11.74 -4.49 -1.05
N GLY A 44 12.09 -4.21 0.21
CA GLY A 44 12.71 -5.14 1.15
C GLY A 44 11.83 -5.52 2.34
N ALA A 45 10.83 -4.72 2.71
CA ALA A 45 9.89 -5.02 3.79
C ALA A 45 8.52 -4.40 3.53
N LEU A 46 7.47 -5.04 4.04
CA LEU A 46 6.07 -4.59 3.87
C LEU A 46 5.43 -4.26 5.21
N ALA A 47 4.64 -3.20 5.24
CA ALA A 47 3.68 -2.89 6.30
C ALA A 47 2.27 -2.94 5.73
N MET A 48 1.37 -3.67 6.39
CA MET A 48 -0.04 -3.65 6.05
C MET A 48 -0.94 -3.68 7.29
N GLY A 49 -2.12 -3.10 7.17
CA GLY A 49 -3.14 -3.11 8.20
C GLY A 49 -3.97 -4.39 8.15
N SER A 50 -4.65 -4.68 9.25
CA SER A 50 -5.49 -5.87 9.38
C SER A 50 -6.55 -6.03 8.28
N SER A 51 -7.20 -4.95 7.82
CA SER A 51 -8.20 -5.04 6.73
C SER A 51 -7.57 -5.47 5.39
N THR A 52 -6.39 -4.94 5.06
CA THR A 52 -5.64 -5.35 3.86
C THR A 52 -5.24 -6.82 3.96
N TYR A 53 -4.79 -7.26 5.13
CA TYR A 53 -4.44 -8.65 5.37
C TYR A 53 -5.65 -9.60 5.26
N GLU A 54 -6.79 -9.23 5.85
CA GLU A 54 -8.02 -10.01 5.73
C GLU A 54 -8.54 -10.09 4.30
N TRP A 55 -8.38 -9.01 3.52
CA TRP A 55 -8.68 -9.05 2.09
C TRP A 55 -7.82 -10.08 1.36
N MET A 56 -6.51 -10.14 1.65
CA MET A 56 -5.60 -11.15 1.10
C MET A 56 -6.04 -12.58 1.48
N LEU A 57 -6.48 -12.79 2.73
CA LEU A 57 -6.98 -14.09 3.18
C LEU A 57 -8.25 -14.52 2.42
N ARG A 58 -9.25 -13.62 2.34
CA ARG A 58 -10.53 -13.88 1.66
C ARG A 58 -10.36 -14.15 0.17
N ASN A 59 -9.37 -13.54 -0.46
CA ASN A 59 -9.11 -13.62 -1.89
C ASN A 59 -7.90 -14.50 -2.23
N SER A 60 -7.46 -15.37 -1.30
CA SER A 60 -6.27 -16.20 -1.47
C SER A 60 -6.30 -17.10 -2.70
N GLU A 61 -7.47 -17.54 -3.16
CA GLU A 61 -7.62 -18.30 -4.41
C GLU A 61 -7.30 -17.44 -5.64
N ILE A 62 -7.81 -16.22 -5.70
CA ILE A 62 -7.53 -15.26 -6.78
C ILE A 62 -6.04 -14.88 -6.79
N VAL A 63 -5.49 -14.62 -5.61
CA VAL A 63 -4.06 -14.34 -5.42
C VAL A 63 -3.22 -15.52 -5.90
N SER A 64 -3.59 -16.75 -5.53
CA SER A 64 -2.88 -17.97 -5.95
C SER A 64 -2.97 -18.19 -7.46
N ALA A 65 -4.15 -17.98 -8.06
CA ALA A 65 -4.34 -18.13 -9.49
C ALA A 65 -3.49 -17.14 -10.31
N THR A 66 -3.24 -15.95 -9.75
CA THR A 66 -2.49 -14.88 -10.42
C THR A 66 -0.99 -14.96 -10.15
N THR A 67 -0.59 -15.38 -8.95
CA THR A 67 0.81 -15.30 -8.49
C THR A 67 1.49 -16.66 -8.27
N GLY A 68 0.72 -17.75 -8.31
CA GLY A 68 1.18 -19.10 -7.98
C GLY A 68 1.29 -19.40 -6.49
N SER A 69 0.91 -18.48 -5.60
CA SER A 69 1.00 -18.65 -4.14
C SER A 69 -0.18 -17.98 -3.42
N ALA A 70 -0.62 -18.56 -2.29
CA ALA A 70 -1.61 -17.92 -1.40
C ALA A 70 -1.07 -16.64 -0.73
N TRP A 71 0.25 -16.47 -0.72
CA TRP A 71 0.95 -15.27 -0.30
C TRP A 71 1.95 -14.84 -1.37
N PRO A 72 1.73 -13.69 -2.04
CA PRO A 72 2.50 -13.32 -3.23
C PRO A 72 3.81 -12.61 -2.91
N TYR A 73 4.11 -12.37 -1.63
CA TYR A 73 5.28 -11.59 -1.21
C TYR A 73 6.38 -12.49 -0.66
N THR A 74 7.60 -12.23 -1.10
CA THR A 74 8.81 -12.88 -0.58
C THR A 74 9.46 -12.09 0.55
N GLN A 75 9.11 -10.80 0.66
CA GLN A 75 9.62 -9.90 1.68
C GLN A 75 8.99 -10.15 3.05
N PRO A 76 9.75 -9.93 4.15
CA PRO A 76 9.20 -9.90 5.49
C PRO A 76 8.08 -8.87 5.61
N THR A 77 6.95 -9.27 6.20
CA THR A 77 5.74 -8.43 6.27
C THR A 77 5.28 -8.23 7.70
N TRP A 78 5.03 -6.98 8.07
CA TRP A 78 4.43 -6.59 9.35
C TRP A 78 2.95 -6.29 9.17
N VAL A 79 2.11 -7.01 9.91
CA VAL A 79 0.67 -6.83 9.92
C VAL A 79 0.26 -6.12 11.21
N PHE A 80 -0.15 -4.86 11.08
CA PHE A 80 -0.64 -4.03 12.19
C PHE A 80 -2.09 -4.41 12.51
N SER A 81 -2.28 -5.09 13.65
CA SER A 81 -3.58 -5.63 14.05
C SER A 81 -3.69 -5.77 15.57
N SER A 82 -4.72 -5.19 16.17
CA SER A 82 -5.11 -5.49 17.56
C SER A 82 -5.81 -6.86 17.72
N ARG A 83 -6.18 -7.50 16.60
CA ARG A 83 -6.89 -8.78 16.56
C ARG A 83 -5.92 -9.93 16.26
N LYS A 84 -6.24 -11.11 16.79
CA LYS A 84 -5.59 -12.36 16.38
C LYS A 84 -6.13 -12.79 15.02
N LEU A 85 -5.27 -12.83 14.01
CA LEU A 85 -5.61 -13.23 12.64
C LEU A 85 -4.93 -14.56 12.31
N PRO A 86 -5.49 -15.37 11.40
CA PRO A 86 -4.88 -16.64 11.01
C PRO A 86 -3.58 -16.38 10.26
N MET A 87 -2.60 -17.28 10.39
CA MET A 87 -1.37 -17.25 9.60
C MET A 87 -1.57 -17.91 8.24
N ILE A 88 -0.79 -17.47 7.24
CA ILE A 88 -0.65 -18.16 5.96
C ILE A 88 0.62 -19.02 6.03
N ALA A 89 0.50 -20.32 5.77
CA ALA A 89 1.63 -21.24 5.83
C ALA A 89 2.75 -20.81 4.86
N GLY A 90 3.99 -20.79 5.35
CA GLY A 90 5.17 -20.41 4.56
C GLY A 90 5.37 -18.90 4.35
N ALA A 91 4.45 -18.05 4.81
CA ALA A 91 4.60 -16.60 4.73
C ALA A 91 5.41 -16.05 5.92
N ASP A 92 6.39 -15.18 5.66
CA ASP A 92 7.14 -14.45 6.70
C ASP A 92 6.33 -13.24 7.20
N ILE A 93 5.37 -13.51 8.08
CA ILE A 93 4.44 -12.52 8.65
C ILE A 93 4.72 -12.32 10.14
N ARG A 94 4.85 -11.06 10.55
CA ARG A 94 4.97 -10.62 11.93
C ARG A 94 3.74 -9.79 12.29
N PHE A 95 2.91 -10.28 13.22
CA PHE A 95 1.80 -9.49 13.75
C PHE A 95 2.30 -8.52 14.81
N VAL A 96 1.96 -7.24 14.64
CA VAL A 96 2.39 -6.16 15.55
C VAL A 96 1.20 -5.30 15.96
N GLN A 97 1.37 -4.62 17.10
CA GLN A 97 0.37 -3.75 17.69
C GLN A 97 1.02 -2.45 18.15
N GLY A 98 0.24 -1.37 18.14
CA GLY A 98 0.67 -0.08 18.66
C GLY A 98 1.41 0.77 17.62
N ASP A 99 2.37 1.55 18.12
CA ASP A 99 3.07 2.60 17.38
C ASP A 99 3.90 2.05 16.20
N VAL A 100 3.85 2.78 15.08
CA VAL A 100 4.62 2.49 13.87
C VAL A 100 6.11 2.78 14.02
N GLN A 101 6.51 3.70 14.91
CA GLN A 101 7.93 4.11 15.07
C GLN A 101 8.89 2.96 15.44
N PRO A 102 8.66 2.20 16.54
CA PRO A 102 9.55 1.08 16.90
C PRO A 102 9.54 -0.02 15.84
N VAL A 103 8.37 -0.32 15.27
CA VAL A 103 8.23 -1.34 14.22
C VAL A 103 8.98 -0.93 12.96
N HIS A 104 8.92 0.35 12.57
CA HIS A 104 9.64 0.86 11.41
C HIS A 104 11.15 0.67 11.54
N ALA A 105 11.72 0.81 12.75
CA ALA A 105 13.13 0.53 12.97
C ALA A 105 13.49 -0.93 12.68
N GLU A 106 12.66 -1.88 13.10
CA GLU A 106 12.82 -3.30 12.78
C GLU A 106 12.68 -3.56 11.28
N MET A 107 11.68 -2.95 10.65
CA MET A 107 11.45 -3.05 9.20
C MET A 107 12.65 -2.53 8.40
N ARG A 108 13.25 -1.41 8.83
CA ARG A 108 14.45 -0.84 8.20
C ARG A 108 15.63 -1.78 8.28
N ALA A 109 15.83 -2.43 9.43
CA ALA A 109 16.88 -3.42 9.59
C ALA A 109 16.67 -4.63 8.67
N ALA A 110 15.42 -5.11 8.56
CA ALA A 110 15.08 -6.24 7.69
C ALA A 110 15.11 -5.90 6.19
N ALA A 111 14.76 -4.67 5.80
CA ALA A 111 14.79 -4.21 4.41
C ALA A 111 16.21 -4.01 3.86
N GLY A 112 17.20 -3.81 4.73
CA GLY A 112 18.57 -3.49 4.33
C GLY A 112 18.63 -2.19 3.52
N ASP A 113 19.20 -2.26 2.32
CA ASP A 113 19.34 -1.09 1.43
C ASP A 113 18.08 -0.82 0.59
N LYS A 114 17.08 -1.71 0.63
CA LYS A 114 15.83 -1.62 -0.13
C LYS A 114 14.80 -0.71 0.54
N ASN A 115 13.71 -0.41 -0.16
CA ASN A 115 12.63 0.42 0.34
C ASN A 115 11.63 -0.37 1.20
N ILE A 116 10.87 0.37 2.02
CA ILE A 116 9.73 -0.16 2.76
C ILE A 116 8.46 0.20 2.01
N TRP A 117 7.59 -0.78 1.80
CA TRP A 117 6.27 -0.56 1.20
C TRP A 117 5.19 -0.58 2.27
N VAL A 118 4.48 0.52 2.43
CA VAL A 118 3.19 0.54 3.12
C VAL A 118 2.14 0.09 2.11
N VAL A 119 1.69 -1.15 2.20
CA VAL A 119 0.68 -1.74 1.30
C VAL A 119 -0.66 -1.05 1.48
N GLY A 120 -0.96 -0.63 2.71
CA GLY A 120 -2.19 0.05 3.09
C GLY A 120 -2.76 -0.51 4.40
N GLY A 121 -3.97 -0.14 4.80
CA GLY A 121 -4.84 0.84 4.14
C GLY A 121 -4.39 2.29 4.36
N GLY A 122 -5.22 3.22 3.89
CA GLY A 122 -4.95 4.66 3.99
C GLY A 122 -4.70 5.15 5.41
N ASP A 123 -5.37 4.57 6.42
CA ASP A 123 -5.12 4.95 7.81
C ASP A 123 -3.71 4.57 8.29
N LEU A 124 -3.22 3.37 7.94
CA LEU A 124 -1.86 2.96 8.28
C LEU A 124 -0.84 3.89 7.61
N ALA A 125 -1.03 4.19 6.32
CA ALA A 125 -0.19 5.18 5.63
C ALA A 125 -0.23 6.54 6.34
N GLY A 126 -1.40 6.96 6.82
CA GLY A 126 -1.57 8.15 7.65
C GLY A 126 -0.75 8.10 8.95
N GLN A 127 -0.72 6.97 9.64
CA GLN A 127 0.10 6.80 10.86
C GLN A 127 1.60 6.92 10.57
N PHE A 128 2.10 6.33 9.48
CA PHE A 128 3.49 6.52 9.03
C PHE A 128 3.79 7.99 8.69
N HIS A 129 2.84 8.69 8.07
CA HIS A 129 2.97 10.12 7.79
C HIS A 129 3.03 10.95 9.07
N ASP A 130 2.11 10.71 10.02
CA ASP A 130 2.03 11.45 11.28
C ASP A 130 3.32 11.30 12.12
N ALA A 131 3.96 10.14 12.04
CA ALA A 131 5.25 9.87 12.66
C ALA A 131 6.47 10.42 11.89
N GLY A 132 6.28 11.11 10.75
CA GLY A 132 7.36 11.62 9.90
C GLY A 132 8.17 10.54 9.18
N LEU A 133 7.61 9.33 9.05
CA LEU A 133 8.29 8.15 8.51
C LEU A 133 7.96 7.88 7.03
N LEU A 134 6.85 8.42 6.52
CA LEU A 134 6.45 8.27 5.12
C LEU A 134 7.20 9.29 4.24
N ASP A 135 7.83 8.81 3.17
CA ASP A 135 8.66 9.64 2.30
C ASP A 135 8.03 9.88 0.92
N GLU A 136 7.25 8.93 0.40
CA GLU A 136 6.72 8.98 -0.97
C GLU A 136 5.31 8.40 -1.07
N LEU A 137 4.45 9.02 -1.88
CA LEU A 137 3.17 8.48 -2.33
C LEU A 137 3.27 8.10 -3.81
N ILE A 138 2.89 6.87 -4.15
CA ILE A 138 2.82 6.35 -5.53
C ILE A 138 1.39 5.89 -5.76
N LEU A 139 0.65 6.67 -6.54
CA LEU A 139 -0.79 6.56 -6.68
C LEU A 139 -1.17 6.18 -8.10
N GLN A 140 -1.82 5.03 -8.27
CA GLN A 140 -2.43 4.64 -9.55
C GLN A 140 -3.91 4.98 -9.52
N VAL A 141 -4.26 6.13 -10.10
CA VAL A 141 -5.63 6.66 -10.11
C VAL A 141 -6.39 6.07 -11.29
N GLY A 142 -7.47 5.35 -11.00
CA GLY A 142 -8.37 4.76 -11.99
C GLY A 142 -9.55 5.66 -12.33
N SER A 143 -10.01 5.56 -13.58
CA SER A 143 -11.16 6.28 -14.16
C SER A 143 -12.53 5.77 -13.67
N ALA A 144 -12.65 5.51 -12.37
CA ALA A 144 -13.90 5.18 -11.69
C ALA A 144 -14.09 6.09 -10.47
N THR A 145 -15.35 6.34 -10.10
CA THR A 145 -15.73 7.06 -8.88
C THR A 145 -16.54 6.13 -8.00
N LEU A 146 -16.25 6.06 -6.70
CA LEU A 146 -17.01 5.22 -5.75
C LEU A 146 -18.06 6.01 -4.97
N GLY A 147 -17.90 7.33 -4.85
CA GLY A 147 -18.72 8.25 -4.05
C GLY A 147 -18.52 8.10 -2.53
N LYS A 148 -18.19 6.89 -2.07
CA LYS A 148 -17.90 6.51 -0.69
C LYS A 148 -17.08 5.23 -0.68
N GLY A 149 -16.38 4.96 0.42
CA GLY A 149 -15.52 3.80 0.54
C GLY A 149 -14.44 3.98 1.59
N LYS A 150 -13.39 3.15 1.52
CA LYS A 150 -12.19 3.32 2.34
C LYS A 150 -11.36 4.45 1.75
N PRO A 151 -11.09 5.54 2.48
CA PRO A 151 -10.37 6.69 1.95
C PRO A 151 -8.91 6.34 1.67
N LEU A 152 -8.38 6.87 0.56
CA LEU A 152 -6.98 6.75 0.16
C LEU A 152 -6.03 7.24 1.26
N PHE A 153 -6.28 8.44 1.75
CA PHE A 153 -5.39 9.07 2.72
C PHE A 153 -6.21 9.95 3.67
N PRO A 154 -6.71 9.39 4.78
CA PRO A 154 -7.58 10.09 5.73
C PRO A 154 -6.78 11.03 6.63
N ARG A 155 -6.03 11.96 6.02
CA ARG A 155 -5.23 12.99 6.68
C ARG A 155 -5.38 14.32 5.95
N ARG A 156 -5.36 15.43 6.72
CA ARG A 156 -5.36 16.78 6.17
C ARG A 156 -3.90 17.24 5.99
N VAL A 157 -3.36 17.08 4.78
CA VAL A 157 -2.01 17.54 4.44
C VAL A 157 -2.11 18.80 3.58
N LEU A 158 -2.07 19.97 4.24
CA LEU A 158 -2.16 21.28 3.58
C LEU A 158 -0.86 22.07 3.62
N SER A 159 0.07 21.72 4.51
CA SER A 159 1.37 22.37 4.63
C SER A 159 2.37 21.47 5.36
N PRO A 160 3.60 21.27 4.82
CA PRO A 160 3.95 21.59 3.44
C PRO A 160 3.11 20.76 2.46
N VAL A 161 2.82 21.34 1.28
CA VAL A 161 2.15 20.59 0.22
C VAL A 161 3.06 19.51 -0.34
N LEU A 162 2.45 18.43 -0.83
CA LEU A 162 3.14 17.35 -1.53
C LEU A 162 3.82 17.85 -2.80
N SER A 163 4.98 17.30 -3.13
CA SER A 163 5.71 17.65 -4.37
C SER A 163 5.48 16.60 -5.44
N LEU A 164 4.74 16.95 -6.50
CA LEU A 164 4.56 16.06 -7.65
C LEU A 164 5.91 15.87 -8.36
N THR A 165 6.35 14.63 -8.46
CA THR A 165 7.64 14.26 -9.09
C THR A 165 7.46 13.50 -10.39
N THR A 166 6.40 12.72 -10.52
CA THR A 166 6.14 11.92 -11.72
C THR A 166 4.65 11.92 -12.07
N VAL A 167 4.38 11.98 -13.38
CA VAL A 167 3.07 11.72 -13.98
C VAL A 167 3.27 10.73 -15.11
N ARG A 168 2.54 9.61 -15.10
CA ARG A 168 2.63 8.59 -16.14
C ARG A 168 1.25 8.07 -16.50
N GLN A 169 0.83 8.29 -17.75
CA GLN A 169 -0.40 7.71 -18.26
C GLN A 169 -0.27 6.19 -18.39
N MET A 170 -1.30 5.45 -17.97
CA MET A 170 -1.38 4.00 -18.05
C MET A 170 -2.62 3.61 -18.87
N GLY A 171 -2.43 3.47 -20.18
CA GLY A 171 -3.53 3.22 -21.11
C GLY A 171 -4.55 4.38 -21.13
N VAL A 172 -5.82 4.03 -21.35
CA VAL A 172 -6.93 5.00 -21.38
C VAL A 172 -7.64 5.15 -20.04
N GLY A 173 -7.43 4.20 -19.12
CA GLY A 173 -8.23 4.05 -17.91
C GLY A 173 -7.55 4.50 -16.62
N MET A 174 -6.23 4.73 -16.62
CA MET A 174 -5.46 5.02 -15.41
C MET A 174 -4.32 6.02 -15.62
N ILE A 175 -3.88 6.62 -14.52
CA ILE A 175 -2.68 7.45 -14.42
C ILE A 175 -1.92 7.10 -13.14
N GLU A 176 -0.59 7.07 -13.22
CA GLU A 176 0.26 7.01 -12.04
C GLU A 176 0.81 8.40 -11.71
N LEU A 177 0.69 8.77 -10.44
CA LEU A 177 1.22 10.00 -9.87
C LEU A 177 2.22 9.63 -8.77
N ARG A 178 3.37 10.29 -8.73
CA ARG A 178 4.30 10.17 -7.60
C ARG A 178 4.49 11.50 -6.92
N TYR A 179 4.49 11.48 -5.61
CA TYR A 179 4.69 12.65 -4.78
C TYR A 179 5.74 12.37 -3.71
N ASP A 180 6.71 13.26 -3.57
CA ASP A 180 7.55 13.29 -2.38
C ASP A 180 6.83 14.04 -1.25
N ILE A 181 6.95 13.49 -0.04
CA ILE A 181 6.46 14.10 1.19
C ILE A 181 7.56 14.99 1.77
N ARG A 182 7.32 16.29 1.80
CA ARG A 182 8.24 17.23 2.45
C ARG A 182 8.04 17.12 3.96
N LYS A 183 9.11 16.87 4.70
CA LYS A 183 9.13 16.99 6.16
C LYS A 183 9.27 18.48 6.47
N GLY A 184 8.42 19.01 7.35
CA GLY A 184 8.57 20.39 7.81
C GLY A 184 9.97 20.57 8.40
N ASN A 185 10.64 21.66 8.02
CA ASN A 185 11.92 22.07 8.64
C ASN A 185 11.74 22.39 10.12
#